data_AF-A0ABD1R7U6-F1
#
_entry.id   AF-A0ABD1R7U6-F1
#
_cell.length_a   1.000
_cell.length_b   1.000
_cell.length_c   1.000
_cell.angle_alpha   90.00
_cell.angle_beta   90.00
_cell.angle_gamma   90.00
#
_symmetry.space_group_name_H-M   'P 1'
#
loop_
_entity.id
_entity.type
_entity.pdbx_description
1 polymer ?
#
loop_
_entity_poly.entity_id
_entity_poly.type
_entity_poly.pdbx_seq_one_letter_code
_entity_poly.pdbx_strand_id
1 'polypeptide(L)'
;MCSCFRSRSVLDSESRRKEELKEETISFSIGSHLKNTTVRIVHAGGRIELYQNAIPASELIQRYPGMCIARPDIFKRPHESLLSADDMLLPGNKYIIIRSTTVAKLKRRHSQKGNVNQQA
;
A
#
# COMPACT_ATOMS: atom_id res chain seq x y z
N MET A 1 -8.91 -28.55 5.79
CA MET A 1 -8.82 -27.90 4.47
C MET A 1 -9.30 -26.47 4.65
N CYS A 2 -8.37 -25.51 4.69
CA CYS A 2 -8.67 -24.13 5.09
C CYS A 2 -9.43 -23.40 3.98
N SER A 3 -10.63 -22.93 4.31
CA SER A 3 -11.53 -22.20 3.43
C SER A 3 -10.96 -20.82 3.06
N CYS A 4 -11.06 -20.48 1.78
CA CYS A 4 -10.65 -19.22 1.20
C CYS A 4 -11.33 -18.04 1.92
N PHE A 5 -10.51 -17.15 2.48
CA PHE A 5 -10.96 -15.87 3.05
C PHE A 5 -11.47 -14.97 1.91
N ARG A 6 -12.79 -14.98 1.69
CA ARG A 6 -13.51 -14.01 0.84
C ARG A 6 -13.27 -12.61 1.40
N SER A 7 -12.50 -11.79 0.70
CA SER A 7 -12.37 -10.37 1.01
C SER A 7 -13.70 -9.68 0.72
N ARG A 8 -14.44 -9.33 1.78
CA ARG A 8 -15.67 -8.53 1.70
C ARG A 8 -15.26 -7.06 1.69
N SER A 9 -15.26 -6.43 0.52
CA SER A 9 -15.16 -4.97 0.41
C SER A 9 -16.55 -4.39 0.64
N VAL A 10 -16.81 -3.93 1.87
CA VAL A 10 -17.97 -3.08 2.17
C VAL A 10 -17.53 -1.65 1.86
N LEU A 11 -17.91 -1.16 0.69
CA LEU A 11 -17.99 0.27 0.41
C LEU A 11 -19.47 0.54 0.20
N ASP A 12 -20.14 0.94 1.28
CA ASP A 12 -21.45 1.57 1.18
C ASP A 12 -21.19 3.02 0.77
N SER A 13 -21.62 3.35 -0.44
CA SER A 13 -21.62 4.71 -0.97
C SER A 13 -22.88 4.80 -1.82
N GLU A 14 -23.99 5.01 -1.12
CA GLU A 14 -25.31 5.29 -1.66
C GLU A 14 -25.26 6.29 -2.82
N SER A 15 -25.58 5.84 -4.03
CA SER A 15 -26.17 6.68 -5.06
C SER A 15 -27.11 5.86 -5.91
N ARG A 16 -28.40 6.15 -5.75
CA ARG A 16 -29.53 5.53 -6.43
C ARG A 16 -29.36 5.61 -7.96
N ARG A 17 -29.28 4.46 -8.62
CA ARG A 17 -30.20 4.05 -9.71
C ARG A 17 -29.89 2.63 -10.19
N LYS A 18 -31.00 1.91 -10.42
CA LYS A 18 -31.19 0.53 -10.86
C LYS A 18 -30.45 0.24 -12.19
N GLU A 19 -29.72 -0.88 -12.27
CA GLU A 19 -29.80 -1.84 -13.40
C GLU A 19 -28.88 -3.06 -13.15
N GLU A 20 -29.55 -4.19 -13.04
CA GLU A 20 -29.07 -5.53 -12.73
C GLU A 20 -28.80 -6.26 -14.05
N LEU A 21 -27.57 -6.17 -14.57
CA LEU A 21 -26.91 -7.10 -15.51
C LEU A 21 -25.58 -6.46 -15.93
N LYS A 22 -24.43 -6.91 -15.39
CA LYS A 22 -23.03 -6.72 -15.88
C LYS A 22 -21.96 -6.99 -14.78
N GLU A 23 -22.22 -7.83 -13.79
CA GLU A 23 -21.34 -7.92 -12.60
C GLU A 23 -19.92 -8.43 -12.86
N GLU A 24 -19.68 -9.31 -13.84
CA GLU A 24 -18.38 -9.97 -13.99
C GLU A 24 -17.34 -9.13 -14.76
N THR A 25 -17.73 -8.50 -15.87
CA THR A 25 -16.84 -7.63 -16.68
C THR A 25 -16.59 -6.27 -16.02
N ILE A 26 -17.56 -5.79 -15.22
CA ILE A 26 -17.45 -4.53 -14.49
C ILE A 26 -16.47 -4.66 -13.31
N SER A 27 -16.43 -5.81 -12.62
CA SER A 27 -15.54 -6.01 -11.47
C SER A 27 -14.05 -5.82 -11.80
N PHE A 28 -13.61 -6.34 -12.96
CA PHE A 28 -12.22 -6.21 -13.42
C PHE A 28 -11.89 -4.79 -13.90
N SER A 29 -12.85 -4.15 -14.56
CA SER A 29 -12.71 -2.82 -15.16
C SER A 29 -12.77 -1.70 -14.13
N ILE A 30 -13.66 -1.80 -13.13
CA ILE A 30 -13.68 -0.91 -11.96
C ILE A 30 -12.42 -1.15 -11.12
N GLY A 31 -12.06 -2.42 -10.90
CA GLY A 31 -10.86 -2.77 -10.14
C GLY A 31 -9.56 -2.24 -10.76
N SER A 32 -9.46 -2.15 -12.09
CA SER A 32 -8.30 -1.53 -12.76
C SER A 32 -8.36 0.00 -12.72
N HIS A 33 -9.54 0.59 -12.95
CA HIS A 33 -9.71 2.05 -12.90
C HIS A 33 -9.41 2.61 -11.51
N LEU A 34 -9.95 1.98 -10.45
CA LEU A 34 -9.68 2.36 -9.06
C LEU A 34 -8.19 2.27 -8.71
N LYS A 35 -7.42 1.35 -9.31
CA LYS A 35 -5.97 1.27 -9.06
C LYS A 35 -5.23 2.49 -9.55
N ASN A 36 -5.74 3.15 -10.59
CA ASN A 36 -5.10 4.28 -11.27
C ASN A 36 -5.60 5.63 -10.72
N THR A 37 -6.77 5.67 -10.09
CA THR A 37 -7.38 6.91 -9.59
C THR A 37 -7.35 7.08 -8.09
N THR A 38 -6.83 6.10 -7.33
CA THR A 38 -6.79 6.17 -5.87
C THR A 38 -5.38 5.96 -5.32
N VAL A 39 -5.11 6.56 -4.16
CA VAL A 39 -3.95 6.24 -3.34
C VAL A 39 -4.23 4.91 -2.65
N ARG A 40 -3.32 3.95 -2.79
CA ARG A 40 -3.48 2.60 -2.24
C ARG A 40 -2.51 2.37 -1.10
N ILE A 41 -3.03 2.23 0.11
CA ILE A 41 -2.22 1.99 1.30
C ILE A 41 -2.37 0.51 1.68
N VAL A 42 -1.27 -0.24 1.63
CA VAL A 42 -1.25 -1.66 1.97
C VAL A 42 -0.68 -1.88 3.35
N HIS A 43 -1.48 -2.51 4.19
CA HIS A 43 -1.10 -2.91 5.54
C HIS A 43 -0.47 -4.30 5.58
N ALA A 44 0.23 -4.57 6.68
CA ALA A 44 0.60 -5.93 7.03
C ALA A 44 -0.67 -6.80 7.14
N GLY A 45 -0.65 -7.97 6.51
CA GLY A 45 -1.81 -8.89 6.46
C GLY A 45 -2.75 -8.68 5.27
N GLY A 46 -2.39 -7.83 4.30
CA GLY A 46 -3.09 -7.74 3.02
C GLY A 46 -4.34 -6.85 3.02
N ARG A 47 -4.61 -6.15 4.13
CA ARG A 47 -5.64 -5.10 4.16
C ARG A 47 -5.20 -3.91 3.31
N ILE A 48 -6.13 -3.35 2.54
CA ILE A 48 -5.87 -2.21 1.66
C ILE A 48 -6.84 -1.10 2.02
N GLU A 49 -6.31 0.08 2.32
CA GLU A 49 -7.07 1.32 2.39
C GLU A 49 -6.92 2.08 1.07
N LEU A 50 -8.03 2.64 0.60
CA LEU A 50 -8.10 3.41 -0.64
C LEU A 50 -8.51 4.84 -0.30
N TYR A 51 -7.78 5.80 -0.86
CA TYR A 51 -8.12 7.21 -0.75
C TYR A 51 -8.24 7.83 -2.13
N GLN A 52 -9.30 8.61 -2.34
CA GLN A 52 -9.59 9.20 -3.65
C GLN A 52 -8.64 10.36 -3.99
N ASN A 53 -8.18 11.08 -2.98
CA ASN A 53 -7.33 12.27 -3.14
C ASN A 53 -5.89 11.99 -2.72
N ALA A 54 -4.98 12.88 -3.13
CA ALA A 54 -3.61 12.87 -2.62
C ALA A 54 -3.59 13.16 -1.11
N ILE A 55 -2.72 12.48 -0.38
CA ILE A 55 -2.65 12.55 1.08
C ILE A 55 -1.23 12.83 1.53
N PRO A 56 -1.00 13.77 2.46
CA PRO A 56 0.33 13.96 3.03
C PRO A 56 0.71 12.77 3.90
N ALA A 57 1.97 12.33 3.81
CA ALA A 57 2.49 11.22 4.60
C ALA A 57 2.38 11.49 6.12
N SER A 58 2.48 12.76 6.53
CA SER A 58 2.29 13.20 7.91
C SER A 58 0.96 12.74 8.51
N GLU A 59 -0.15 12.78 7.75
CA GLU A 59 -1.46 12.34 8.22
C GLU A 59 -1.46 10.85 8.57
N LEU A 60 -0.85 10.02 7.71
CA LEU A 60 -0.75 8.59 7.95
C LEU A 60 0.20 8.27 9.10
N ILE A 61 1.30 9.01 9.25
CA ILE A 61 2.24 8.85 10.36
C ILE A 61 1.57 9.20 11.69
N GLN A 62 0.77 10.27 11.73
CA GLN A 62 0.00 10.64 12.92
C GLN A 62 -1.06 9.60 13.27
N ARG A 63 -1.76 9.06 12.26
CA ARG A 63 -2.77 8.01 12.43
C ARG A 63 -2.17 6.69 12.91
N TYR A 64 -0.95 6.37 12.47
CA TYR A 64 -0.27 5.11 12.74
C TYR A 64 1.10 5.33 13.40
N PRO A 65 1.14 5.68 14.70
CA PRO A 65 2.39 5.93 15.40
C PRO A 65 3.26 4.67 15.46
N GLY A 66 4.58 4.85 15.34
CA GLY A 66 5.56 3.74 15.31
C GLY A 66 5.59 2.95 13.98
N MET A 67 4.81 3.40 13.00
CA MET A 67 4.84 2.90 11.63
C MET A 67 5.53 3.92 10.71
N CYS A 68 5.98 3.42 9.56
CA CYS A 68 6.51 4.22 8.49
C CYS A 68 5.74 3.91 7.21
N ILE A 69 5.63 4.92 6.36
CA ILE A 69 5.08 4.80 5.02
C ILE A 69 6.23 4.65 4.04
N ALA A 70 6.10 3.70 3.13
CA ALA A 70 7.14 3.43 2.15
C ALA A 70 6.56 3.05 0.79
N ARG A 71 7.37 3.24 -0.25
CA ARG A 71 7.11 2.70 -1.58
C ARG A 71 7.28 1.17 -1.57
N PRO A 72 6.66 0.43 -2.50
CA PRO A 72 6.75 -1.04 -2.55
C PRO A 72 8.18 -1.55 -2.73
N ASP A 73 9.06 -0.72 -3.29
CA ASP A 73 10.48 -0.97 -3.46
C ASP A 73 11.27 -1.08 -2.16
N ILE A 74 10.67 -0.83 -0.99
CA ILE A 74 11.34 -0.89 0.32
C ILE A 74 12.05 -2.22 0.59
N PHE A 75 11.53 -3.32 0.03
CA PHE A 75 12.16 -4.64 0.17
C PHE A 75 13.44 -4.79 -0.68
N LYS A 76 13.59 -3.97 -1.72
CA LYS A 76 14.76 -3.94 -2.62
C LYS A 76 15.74 -2.81 -2.29
N ARG A 77 15.24 -1.63 -1.93
CA ARG A 77 16.01 -0.41 -1.65
C ARG A 77 15.47 0.27 -0.40
N PRO A 78 15.80 -0.24 0.80
CA PRO A 78 15.21 0.24 2.06
C PRO A 78 15.64 1.67 2.45
N HIS A 79 16.73 2.17 1.87
CA HIS A 79 17.24 3.52 2.13
C HIS A 79 16.46 4.59 1.35
N GLU A 80 16.05 4.31 0.12
CA GLU A 80 15.44 5.28 -0.80
C GLU A 80 13.90 5.21 -0.83
N SER A 81 13.33 4.10 -0.37
CA SER A 81 11.89 3.86 -0.51
C SER A 81 11.06 4.36 0.67
N LEU A 82 11.70 4.86 1.73
CA LEU A 82 11.02 5.44 2.88
C LEU A 82 10.53 6.85 2.54
N LEU A 83 9.30 7.18 2.91
CA LEU A 83 8.77 8.53 2.73
C LEU A 83 8.99 9.38 3.98
N SER A 84 9.27 10.67 3.78
CA SER A 84 9.28 11.71 4.81
C SER A 84 7.85 12.16 5.12
N ALA A 85 7.66 12.84 6.25
CA ALA A 85 6.36 13.39 6.64
C ALA A 85 5.82 14.44 5.64
N ASP A 86 6.74 15.13 4.95
CA ASP A 86 6.42 16.18 3.98
C ASP A 86 6.03 15.62 2.59
N ASP A 87 6.21 14.31 2.37
CA ASP A 87 5.91 13.70 1.08
C ASP A 87 4.40 13.58 0.84
N MET A 88 3.99 13.83 -0.40
CA MET A 88 2.60 13.65 -0.84
C MET A 88 2.41 12.28 -1.48
N LEU A 89 1.47 11.50 -0.96
CA LEU A 89 1.04 10.24 -1.56
C LEU A 89 0.04 10.53 -2.67
N LEU A 90 0.48 10.32 -3.90
CA LEU A 90 -0.32 10.61 -5.09
C LEU A 90 -1.22 9.43 -5.51
N PRO A 91 -2.44 9.69 -6.02
CA PRO A 91 -3.30 8.66 -6.60
C PRO A 91 -2.62 7.90 -7.74
N GLY A 92 -3.06 6.67 -7.98
CA GLY A 92 -2.44 5.75 -8.95
C GLY A 92 -1.21 5.03 -8.41
N ASN A 93 -0.68 5.46 -7.26
CA ASN A 93 0.46 4.85 -6.62
C ASN A 93 0.05 3.96 -5.44
N LYS A 94 0.90 2.96 -5.21
CA LYS A 94 0.79 2.02 -4.11
C LYS A 94 1.85 2.35 -3.06
N TYR A 95 1.44 2.36 -1.80
CA TYR A 95 2.29 2.55 -0.64
C TYR A 95 2.07 1.44 0.37
N ILE A 96 3.03 1.23 1.25
CA ILE A 96 2.99 0.17 2.27
C ILE A 96 3.24 0.80 3.63
N ILE A 97 2.44 0.40 4.61
CA ILE A 97 2.66 0.72 6.01
C ILE A 97 3.44 -0.43 6.67
N ILE A 98 4.58 -0.11 7.27
CA ILE A 98 5.45 -1.08 7.95
C ILE A 98 5.97 -0.52 9.27
N ARG A 99 6.23 -1.39 10.25
CA ARG A 99 6.87 -0.95 11.50
C ARG A 99 8.26 -0.37 11.25
N SER A 100 8.64 0.66 11.99
CA SER A 100 10.00 1.23 11.96
C SER A 100 11.08 0.20 12.29
N THR A 101 10.77 -0.74 13.19
CA THR A 101 11.64 -1.88 13.52
C THR A 101 11.86 -2.82 12.33
N THR A 102 10.87 -2.99 11.45
CA THR A 102 11.00 -3.76 10.21
C THR A 102 11.91 -3.01 9.23
N VAL A 103 11.78 -1.68 9.10
CA VAL A 103 12.68 -0.85 8.28
C VAL A 103 14.13 -1.01 8.72
N ALA A 104 14.40 -0.94 10.03
CA ALA A 104 15.74 -1.13 10.59
C ALA A 104 16.32 -2.52 10.24
N LYS A 105 15.50 -3.57 10.34
CA LYS A 105 15.89 -4.94 9.93
C LYS A 105 16.18 -5.03 8.44
N LEU A 106 15.38 -4.38 7.59
CA LEU A 106 15.58 -4.36 6.14
C LEU A 106 16.90 -3.64 5.78
N LYS A 107 17.16 -2.46 6.36
CA LYS A 107 18.41 -1.72 6.17
C LYS A 107 19.63 -2.58 6.56
N ARG A 108 19.60 -3.21 7.75
CA ARG A 108 20.69 -4.09 8.21
C ARG A 108 20.98 -5.25 7.22
N ARG A 109 19.93 -5.93 6.74
CA ARG A 109 20.08 -7.05 5.80
C ARG A 109 20.66 -6.59 4.46
N HIS A 110 20.26 -5.42 3.98
CA HIS A 110 20.78 -4.85 2.74
C HIS A 110 22.25 -4.45 2.86
N SER A 111 22.66 -3.81 3.96
CA SER A 111 24.07 -3.50 4.22
C SER A 111 24.94 -4.75 4.30
N GLN A 112 24.45 -5.82 4.94
CA GLN A 112 25.18 -7.10 5.01
C GLN A 112 25.33 -7.76 3.64
N LYS A 113 24.32 -7.65 2.77
CA LYS A 113 24.37 -8.21 1.41
C LYS A 113 25.37 -7.47 0.51
N GLY A 114 25.52 -6.15 0.69
CA GLY A 114 26.53 -5.36 -0.03
C GLY A 114 27.97 -5.76 0.29
N ASN A 115 28.25 -6.20 1.53
CA ASN A 115 29.59 -6.59 1.96
C ASN A 115 30.03 -7.98 1.47
N VAL A 116 29.10 -8.87 1.13
CA VAL A 116 29.44 -10.21 0.61
C VAL A 116 29.90 -10.15 -0.85
N ASN A 117 29.44 -9.15 -1.61
CA ASN A 117 29.74 -9.02 -3.04
C ASN A 117 31.01 -8.20 -3.34
N GLN A 118 31.73 -7.70 -2.32
CA GLN A 118 32.98 -6.94 -2.48
C GLN A 118 34.24 -7.78 -2.16
N GLN A 119 34.08 -9.10 -1.98
CA GLN A 119 35.18 -10.04 -1.67
C GLN A 119 35.44 -11.05 -2.81
N ALA A 120 35.07 -10.74 -4.04
CA ALA A 120 35.37 -11.56 -5.23
C ALA A 120 36.21 -10.79 -6.23
#